data_AF-A0A920PV37-F1
#
_entry.id   AF-A0A920PV37-F1
#
_cell.length_a   1.000
_cell.length_b   1.000
_cell.length_c   1.000
_cell.angle_alpha   90.00
_cell.angle_beta   90.00
_cell.angle_gamma   90.00
#
_symmetry.space_group_name_H-M   'P 1'
#
loop_
_entity.id
_entity.type
_entity.pdbx_description
1 polymer ?
#
loop_
_entity_poly.entity_id
_entity_poly.type
_entity_poly.pdbx_seq_one_letter_code
_entity_poly.pdbx_strand_id
1 'polypeptide(L)' 'MVAVFWGFATGSMVGMQQMGFGLGVAILIDASIIRIVMVPAAMKILGDWNWYLPRWLNWLPDFRVEPVDLKTPPAIINN' A
#
# COMPACT_ATOMS: atom_id res chain seq x y z
N MET A 1 13.35 5.53 3.59
CA MET A 1 13.60 4.46 4.59
C MET A 1 14.83 3.64 4.26
N VAL A 2 14.95 3.04 3.06
CA VAL A 2 16.13 2.22 2.66
C VAL A 2 17.48 2.92 2.93
N ALA A 3 17.64 4.19 2.52
CA ALA A 3 18.90 4.93 2.68
C ALA A 3 19.38 5.08 4.14
N VAL A 4 18.46 5.18 5.10
CA VAL A 4 18.79 5.32 6.53
C VAL A 4 19.43 4.03 7.06
N PHE A 5 18.83 2.88 6.75
CA PHE A 5 19.35 1.58 7.17
C PHE A 5 20.64 1.20 6.43
N TRP A 6 20.79 1.62 5.17
CA TRP A 6 22.04 1.46 4.44
C TRP A 6 23.20 2.24 5.08
N GLY A 7 22.93 3.41 5.68
CA GLY A 7 23.93 4.15 6.45
C GLY A 7 24.43 3.41 7.71
N PHE A 8 23.59 2.58 8.33
CA PHE A 8 24.01 1.71 9.45
C PHE A 8 24.89 0.54 8.98
N ALA A 9 24.69 0.09 7.73
CA ALA A 9 25.54 -0.92 7.10
C ALA A 9 26.99 -0.45 6.92
N THR A 10 27.23 0.86 6.87
CA THR A 10 28.58 1.45 6.69
C THR A 10 29.30 1.78 8.00
N GLY A 11 28.67 1.53 9.17
CA GLY A 11 29.31 1.74 10.48
C GLY A 11 30.42 0.73 10.76
N SER A 12 31.15 0.87 11.88
CA SER A 12 32.26 -0.03 12.25
C SER A 12 31.86 -1.19 13.18
N MET A 13 30.67 -1.12 13.79
CA MET A 13 30.19 -2.15 14.71
C MET A 13 29.48 -3.27 13.95
N VAL A 14 30.02 -4.49 14.02
CA VAL A 14 29.55 -5.65 13.25
C VAL A 14 28.04 -5.90 13.41
N GLY A 15 27.52 -5.81 14.64
CA GLY A 15 26.08 -5.99 14.88
C GLY A 15 25.20 -4.94 14.17
N MET A 16 25.68 -3.69 14.09
CA MET A 16 24.97 -2.61 13.40
C MET A 16 25.06 -2.78 11.88
N GLN A 17 26.19 -3.26 11.35
CA GLN A 17 26.35 -3.55 9.93
C GLN A 17 25.35 -4.63 9.46
N GLN A 18 25.26 -5.73 10.20
CA GLN A 18 24.36 -6.85 9.89
C GLN A 18 22.90 -6.41 9.91
N MET A 19 22.47 -5.69 10.94
CA MET A 19 21.10 -5.18 11.02
C MET A 19 20.80 -4.15 9.93
N GLY A 20 21.71 -3.19 9.70
CA GLY A 20 21.53 -2.14 8.68
C GLY A 20 21.42 -2.71 7.27
N PHE A 21 22.30 -3.64 6.91
CA PHE A 21 22.26 -4.31 5.62
C PHE A 21 20.99 -5.16 5.47
N GLY A 22 20.67 -5.99 6.46
CA GLY A 22 19.48 -6.85 6.44
C GLY A 22 18.18 -6.06 6.31
N LEU A 23 18.00 -5.02 7.13
CA LEU A 23 16.81 -4.17 7.07
C LEU A 23 16.75 -3.35 5.77
N GLY A 24 17.88 -2.81 5.31
CA GLY A 24 17.95 -2.06 4.06
C GLY A 24 17.51 -2.92 2.86
N VAL A 25 18.04 -4.14 2.75
CA VAL A 25 17.67 -5.09 1.69
C VAL A 25 16.23 -5.53 1.81
N ALA A 26 15.75 -5.86 3.03
CA ALA A 26 14.37 -6.28 3.25
C ALA A 26 13.35 -5.21 2.81
N ILE A 27 13.59 -3.94 3.18
CA ILE A 27 12.72 -2.82 2.79
C ILE A 27 12.78 -2.59 1.28
N LEU A 28 13.96 -2.70 0.66
CA LEU A 28 14.12 -2.52 -0.78
C LEU A 28 13.32 -3.58 -1.55
N ILE A 29 13.41 -4.84 -1.12
CA ILE A 29 12.65 -5.96 -1.69
C ILE A 29 11.14 -5.76 -1.48
N ASP A 30 10.70 -5.34 -0.29
CA ASP A 30 9.28 -5.09 -0.03
C ASP A 30 8.71 -4.01 -0.96
N ALA A 31 9.41 -2.89 -1.03
CA ALA A 31 8.97 -1.74 -1.82
C ALA A 31 8.96 -2.02 -3.34
N SER A 32 9.79 -2.96 -3.82
CA SER A 32 9.92 -3.27 -5.24
C SER A 32 9.20 -4.57 -5.60
N ILE A 33 9.80 -5.72 -5.30
CA ILE A 33 9.31 -7.04 -5.71
C ILE A 33 7.95 -7.32 -5.08
N ILE A 34 7.82 -7.11 -3.77
CA ILE A 34 6.59 -7.48 -3.08
C ILE A 34 5.46 -6.55 -3.51
N ARG A 35 5.63 -5.23 -3.40
CA ARG A 35 4.54 -4.29 -3.72
C ARG A 35 4.18 -4.18 -5.19
N ILE A 36 5.16 -4.24 -6.09
CA ILE A 36 4.91 -4.01 -7.53
C ILE A 36 4.46 -5.30 -8.22
N VAL A 37 4.88 -6.47 -7.72
CA VAL A 37 4.58 -7.76 -8.37
C VAL A 37 3.77 -8.68 -7.47
N MET A 38 4.29 -9.03 -6.30
CA MET A 38 3.68 -10.09 -5.47
C MET A 38 2.28 -9.71 -4.97
N VAL A 39 2.11 -8.50 -4.43
CA VAL A 39 0.83 -7.98 -3.96
C VAL A 39 -0.20 -7.94 -5.09
N PRO A 40 0.00 -7.25 -6.23
CA PRO A 40 -1.01 -7.22 -7.29
C PRO A 40 -1.30 -8.60 -7.90
N ALA A 41 -0.30 -9.48 -7.99
CA ALA A 41 -0.51 -10.86 -8.41
C ALA A 41 -1.42 -11.62 -7.41
N ALA A 42 -1.14 -11.49 -6.11
CA ALA A 42 -1.96 -12.09 -5.06
C ALA A 42 -3.38 -11.52 -5.05
N MET A 43 -3.55 -10.20 -5.15
CA MET A 43 -4.86 -9.53 -5.25
C MET A 43 -5.68 -10.09 -6.42
N LYS A 44 -5.03 -10.32 -7.57
CA LYS A 44 -5.69 -10.89 -8.75
C LYS A 44 -6.08 -12.36 -8.56
N ILE A 45 -5.24 -13.15 -7.87
CA ILE A 45 -5.49 -14.58 -7.63
C ILE A 45 -6.60 -14.77 -6.58
N LEU A 46 -6.56 -14.01 -5.49
CA LEU A 46 -7.54 -14.13 -4.40
C LEU A 46 -8.89 -13.46 -4.74
N GLY A 47 -8.89 -12.43 -5.59
CA GLY A 47 -10.12 -11.76 -6.03
C GLY A 47 -10.98 -11.31 -4.85
N ASP A 48 -12.28 -11.66 -4.90
CA ASP A 48 -13.28 -11.24 -3.90
C ASP A 48 -12.95 -11.64 -2.46
N TRP A 49 -12.14 -12.69 -2.26
CA TRP A 49 -11.73 -13.12 -0.92
C TRP A 49 -10.91 -12.06 -0.19
N ASN A 50 -10.16 -11.24 -0.92
CA ASN A 50 -9.35 -10.19 -0.34
C ASN A 50 -10.18 -8.98 0.13
N TRP A 51 -11.44 -8.87 -0.31
CA TRP A 51 -12.39 -7.82 0.08
C TRP A 51 -13.58 -8.35 0.89
N TYR A 52 -13.40 -9.50 1.56
CA TYR A 52 -14.43 -10.06 2.41
C TYR A 52 -14.65 -9.20 3.67
N LEU A 53 -15.86 -8.63 3.79
CA LEU A 53 -16.32 -7.99 5.03
C LEU A 53 -17.14 -9.01 5.84
N PRO A 54 -16.70 -9.39 7.05
CA PRO A 54 -17.48 -10.29 7.90
C PRO A 54 -18.84 -9.71 8.26
N ARG A 55 -19.89 -10.54 8.29
CA ARG A 55 -21.28 -10.09 8.59
C ARG A 55 -21.45 -9.33 9.90
N TRP A 56 -20.59 -9.55 10.88
CA TRP A 56 -20.62 -8.82 12.17
C TRP A 56 -20.13 -7.37 12.07
N LEU A 57 -19.51 -6.99 10.95
CA LEU A 57 -19.02 -5.64 10.67
C LEU A 57 -19.97 -4.82 9.78
N ASN A 58 -21.16 -5.33 9.47
CA ASN A 58 -22.17 -4.64 8.64
C ASN A 58 -22.73 -3.36 9.28
N TRP A 59 -22.37 -3.04 10.52
CA TRP A 59 -22.73 -1.78 11.18
C TRP A 59 -21.87 -0.59 10.74
N LEU A 60 -20.77 -0.83 10.01
CA LEU A 60 -19.88 0.24 9.54
C LEU A 60 -20.58 1.16 8.52
N PRO A 61 -20.42 2.49 8.64
CA PRO A 61 -20.92 3.43 7.63
C PRO A 61 -20.30 3.19 6.26
N ASP A 62 -21.12 3.13 5.22
CA ASP A 62 -20.67 2.91 3.85
C ASP A 62 -20.18 4.22 3.23
N PHE A 63 -18.85 4.41 3.18
CA PHE A 63 -18.22 5.56 2.54
C PHE A 63 -17.95 5.27 1.06
N ARG A 64 -19.02 5.09 0.27
CA ARG A 64 -18.89 5.06 -1.19
C ARG A 64 -18.63 6.46 -1.70
N VAL A 65 -17.53 6.63 -2.42
CA VAL A 65 -17.27 7.86 -3.17
C VAL A 65 -18.13 7.80 -4.43
N GLU A 66 -19.17 8.64 -4.49
CA GLU A 66 -20.00 8.80 -5.69
C GLU A 66 -19.10 9.24 -6.85
N PRO A 67 -19.13 8.57 -8.01
CA PRO A 67 -18.43 9.09 -9.18
C PRO A 67 -19.08 10.42 -9.58
N VAL A 68 -18.28 11.47 -9.71
CA VAL A 68 -18.75 12.74 -10.27
C VAL A 68 -19.26 12.46 -11.68
N ASP A 69 -20.55 12.66 -11.92
CA ASP A 69 -21.14 12.45 -13.24
C ASP A 69 -20.68 13.55 -14.20
N LEU A 70 -19.61 13.26 -14.93
CA LEU A 70 -19.04 14.14 -15.94
C LEU A 70 -19.94 14.31 -17.18
N LYS A 71 -21.07 13.58 -17.29
CA LYS A 71 -22.04 13.74 -18.40
C LYS A 71 -23.12 14.77 -18.13
N THR A 72 -23.30 15.23 -16.90
CA THR A 72 -24.27 16.28 -16.60
C THR A 72 -23.62 17.65 -16.84
N PRO A 73 -24.06 18.45 -17.84
CA PRO A 73 -23.57 19.82 -18.00
C PRO A 73 -23.85 20.60 -16.72
N PRO A 74 -22.95 21.49 -16.27
CA PRO A 74 -23.19 22.27 -15.06
C PRO A 74 -24.53 22.99 -15.22
N ALA A 75 -25.46 22.69 -14.30
CA ALA A 75 -26.75 23.34 -14.27
C ALA A 75 -26.49 24.85 -14.23
N ILE A 76 -26.86 25.55 -15.30
CA ILE A 76 -26.79 27.00 -15.36
C ILE A 76 -27.77 27.49 -14.30
N ILE A 77 -27.20 27.88 -13.15
CA ILE A 77 -27.91 28.47 -12.02
C ILE A 77 -28.34 29.87 -12.47
N ASN A 78 -29.52 29.94 -13.08
CA ASN A 78 -30.23 31.20 -13.31
C ASN A 78 -31.06 31.52 -12.08
N ASN A 79 -30.51 32.33 -11.16
CA ASN A 79 -31.28 33.23 -10.31
C ASN A 79 -30.40 34.38 -9.81
#